data_AF-I3YRY1-F1
#
_entry.id   AF-I3YRY1-F1
#
_cell.length_a   1.000
_cell.length_b   1.000
_cell.length_c   1.000
_cell.angle_alpha   90.00
_cell.angle_beta   90.00
_cell.angle_gamma   90.00
#
_symmetry.space_group_name_H-M   'P 1'
#
loop_
_entity.id
_entity.type
_entity.pdbx_description
1 polymer ?
#
loop_
_entity_poly.entity_id
_entity_poly.type
_entity_poly.pdbx_seq_one_letter_code
_entity_poly.pdbx_strand_id
1 'polypeptide(L)'
;MEKILVAGANGTTGKKIISILKESNKYEPIAMVRKEEQASHFKTEGVKTMLADLENDVSQTTNGIDRVIFAAGSGGKKVMEVDQEGAKKLMDASKEKGVKKFVMLSSMGADNPEKAEDLKEYLKAKHNADEYLKQSGVQYTIVRPGALTNNDGKGKISLENKLNKQGEISRSDVAETLVASLEDAVAKNKTFEILEGETYIKAALEKI
;
A
#
# COMPACT_ATOMS: atom_id res chain seq x y z
N MET A 1 -19.68 7.57 1.48
CA MET A 1 -18.20 7.48 1.51
C MET A 1 -17.83 6.03 1.26
N GLU A 2 -16.79 5.77 0.45
CA GLU A 2 -16.26 4.43 0.21
C GLU A 2 -15.36 4.01 1.37
N LYS A 3 -15.52 2.80 1.88
CA LYS A 3 -14.74 2.27 3.00
C LYS A 3 -13.40 1.75 2.53
N ILE A 4 -12.33 2.30 3.09
CA ILE A 4 -10.94 1.98 2.71
C ILE A 4 -10.26 1.27 3.86
N LEU A 5 -10.04 -0.04 3.72
CA LEU A 5 -9.25 -0.79 4.69
C LEU A 5 -7.76 -0.50 4.46
N VAL A 6 -7.06 -0.06 5.50
CA VAL A 6 -5.63 0.21 5.46
C VAL A 6 -4.91 -0.85 6.30
N ALA A 7 -4.33 -1.85 5.64
CA ALA A 7 -3.43 -2.81 6.28
C ALA A 7 -2.07 -2.15 6.54
N GLY A 8 -1.56 -2.27 7.76
CA GLY A 8 -0.37 -1.53 8.18
C GLY A 8 -0.63 -0.09 8.63
N ALA A 9 -1.87 0.24 9.01
CA ALA A 9 -2.29 1.59 9.40
C ALA A 9 -1.43 2.21 10.51
N ASN A 10 -0.91 1.43 11.47
CA ASN A 10 -0.07 1.93 12.54
C ASN A 10 1.41 2.16 12.14
N GLY A 11 1.82 1.78 10.92
CA GLY A 11 3.17 2.04 10.40
C GLY A 11 3.36 3.51 9.98
N THR A 12 4.61 3.93 9.76
CA THR A 12 4.93 5.33 9.42
C THR A 12 4.21 5.83 8.17
N THR A 13 4.19 5.03 7.09
CA THR A 13 3.43 5.36 5.88
C THR A 13 1.92 5.19 6.09
N GLY A 14 1.51 4.15 6.83
CA GLY A 14 0.10 3.89 7.16
C GLY A 14 -0.58 5.05 7.87
N LYS A 15 0.07 5.66 8.86
CA LYS A 15 -0.46 6.82 9.58
C LYS A 15 -0.69 8.02 8.66
N LYS A 16 0.22 8.25 7.71
CA LYS A 16 0.09 9.31 6.70
C LYS A 16 -1.09 9.03 5.75
N ILE A 17 -1.26 7.78 5.32
CA ILE A 17 -2.42 7.35 4.53
C ILE A 17 -3.73 7.62 5.29
N ILE A 18 -3.81 7.24 6.57
CA ILE A 18 -4.99 7.49 7.40
C ILE A 18 -5.28 8.99 7.49
N SER A 19 -4.27 9.83 7.73
CA SER A 19 -4.43 11.29 7.79
C SER A 19 -5.05 11.85 6.50
N ILE A 20 -4.52 11.48 5.34
CA ILE A 20 -5.02 11.94 4.04
C ILE A 20 -6.46 11.46 3.80
N LEU A 21 -6.76 10.20 4.14
CA LEU A 21 -8.11 9.64 3.96
C LEU A 21 -9.15 10.32 4.85
N LYS A 22 -8.80 10.73 6.07
CA LYS A 22 -9.72 11.45 6.99
C LYS A 22 -10.16 12.81 6.45
N GLU A 23 -9.30 13.48 5.70
CA GLU A 23 -9.58 14.78 5.09
C GLU A 23 -10.42 14.64 3.80
N SER A 24 -10.63 13.41 3.31
CA SER A 24 -11.41 13.15 2.10
C SER A 24 -12.91 13.15 2.38
N ASN A 25 -13.66 13.88 1.55
CA ASN A 25 -15.12 13.79 1.53
C ASN A 25 -15.64 12.51 0.84
N LYS A 26 -14.74 11.72 0.23
CA LYS A 26 -15.08 10.51 -0.52
C LYS A 26 -14.82 9.23 0.27
N TYR A 27 -13.79 9.21 1.11
CA TYR A 27 -13.24 7.99 1.70
C TYR A 27 -13.43 7.92 3.21
N GLU A 28 -13.86 6.76 3.71
CA GLU A 28 -13.92 6.45 5.13
C GLU A 28 -12.79 5.48 5.48
N PRO A 29 -11.72 5.92 6.17
CA PRO A 29 -10.62 5.02 6.53
C PRO A 29 -11.02 4.04 7.62
N ILE A 30 -10.65 2.78 7.43
CA ILE A 30 -10.72 1.70 8.43
C ILE A 30 -9.29 1.21 8.70
N ALA A 31 -8.77 1.55 9.87
CA ALA A 31 -7.43 1.20 10.28
C ALA A 31 -7.37 -0.27 10.75
N MET A 32 -6.70 -1.13 9.99
CA MET A 32 -6.42 -2.49 10.43
C MET A 32 -5.24 -2.46 11.41
N VAL A 33 -5.46 -2.95 12.62
CA VAL A 33 -4.49 -2.93 13.72
C VAL A 33 -4.36 -4.31 14.35
N ARG A 34 -3.19 -4.61 14.95
CA ARG A 34 -2.91 -5.93 15.54
C ARG A 34 -3.24 -6.02 17.03
N LYS A 35 -3.27 -4.88 17.72
CA LYS A 35 -3.45 -4.80 19.18
C LYS A 35 -4.47 -3.74 19.52
N GLU A 36 -5.27 -3.98 20.56
CA GLU A 36 -6.28 -3.00 21.00
C GLU A 36 -5.70 -1.66 21.45
N GLU A 37 -4.49 -1.66 22.01
CA GLU A 37 -3.78 -0.42 22.34
C GLU A 37 -3.59 0.51 21.13
N GLN A 38 -3.38 -0.07 19.94
CA GLN A 38 -3.28 0.69 18.69
C GLN A 38 -4.65 1.21 18.25
N ALA A 39 -5.71 0.45 18.52
CA ALA A 39 -7.07 0.85 18.16
C ALA A 39 -7.51 2.10 18.93
N SER A 40 -7.13 2.22 20.21
CA SER A 40 -7.47 3.37 21.05
C SER A 40 -7.02 4.71 20.46
N HIS A 41 -5.81 4.75 19.88
CA HIS A 41 -5.28 5.96 19.22
C HIS A 41 -6.12 6.38 18.00
N PHE A 42 -6.52 5.42 17.15
CA PHE A 42 -7.38 5.70 16.00
C PHE A 42 -8.80 6.09 16.42
N LYS A 43 -9.34 5.47 17.48
CA LYS A 43 -10.65 5.82 18.03
C LYS A 43 -10.70 7.27 18.52
N THR A 44 -9.65 7.74 19.22
CA THR A 44 -9.55 9.16 19.64
C THR A 44 -9.49 10.13 18.46
N GLU A 45 -9.07 9.65 17.31
CA GLU A 45 -8.99 10.40 16.06
C GLU A 45 -10.25 10.30 15.19
N GLY A 46 -11.30 9.62 15.67
CA GLY A 46 -12.54 9.39 14.91
C GLY A 46 -12.40 8.36 13.79
N VAL A 47 -11.32 7.56 13.79
CA VAL A 47 -11.05 6.54 12.77
C VAL A 47 -11.55 5.18 13.25
N LYS A 48 -12.33 4.50 12.42
CA LYS A 48 -12.78 3.13 12.68
C LYS A 48 -11.61 2.18 12.61
N THR A 49 -11.66 1.13 13.43
CA THR A 49 -10.59 0.15 13.55
C THR A 49 -11.10 -1.25 13.28
N MET A 50 -10.23 -2.09 12.72
CA MET A 50 -10.44 -3.52 12.54
C MET A 50 -9.29 -4.25 13.20
N LEU A 51 -9.57 -5.04 14.24
CA LEU A 51 -8.54 -5.83 14.91
C LEU A 51 -8.28 -7.10 14.09
N ALA A 52 -7.08 -7.24 13.54
CA ALA A 52 -6.67 -8.41 12.80
C ALA A 52 -5.14 -8.48 12.67
N ASP A 53 -4.61 -9.70 12.57
CA ASP A 53 -3.18 -9.95 12.33
C ASP A 53 -2.99 -10.64 10.98
N LEU A 54 -2.10 -10.09 10.16
CA LEU A 54 -1.76 -10.64 8.84
C LEU A 54 -1.10 -12.01 8.95
N GLU A 55 -0.59 -12.41 10.11
CA GLU A 55 -0.10 -13.76 10.36
C GLU A 55 -1.24 -14.79 10.47
N ASN A 56 -2.47 -14.35 10.78
CA ASN A 56 -3.65 -15.21 11.00
C ASN A 56 -4.69 -15.09 9.87
N ASP A 57 -5.89 -15.60 10.07
CA ASP A 57 -6.99 -15.42 9.13
C ASP A 57 -7.45 -13.95 9.08
N VAL A 58 -7.65 -13.45 7.87
CA VAL A 58 -8.11 -12.08 7.57
C VAL A 58 -9.36 -12.07 6.70
N SER A 59 -9.99 -13.23 6.46
CA SER A 59 -11.16 -13.41 5.58
C SER A 59 -12.32 -12.45 5.87
N GLN A 60 -12.51 -12.09 7.15
CA GLN A 60 -13.61 -11.22 7.58
C GLN A 60 -13.28 -9.72 7.51
N THR A 61 -12.03 -9.36 7.28
CA THR A 61 -11.57 -7.96 7.33
C THR A 61 -12.05 -7.13 6.15
N THR A 62 -12.42 -7.78 5.04
CA THR A 62 -12.87 -7.15 3.79
C THR A 62 -14.40 -7.10 3.66
N ASN A 63 -15.16 -7.56 4.67
CA ASN A 63 -16.62 -7.50 4.65
C ASN A 63 -17.12 -6.05 4.59
N GLY A 64 -17.81 -5.71 3.49
CA GLY A 64 -18.33 -4.36 3.27
C GLY A 64 -17.24 -3.30 3.10
N ILE A 65 -16.03 -3.70 2.69
CA ILE A 65 -14.93 -2.81 2.30
C ILE A 65 -15.01 -2.56 0.80
N ASP A 66 -14.90 -1.29 0.38
CA ASP A 66 -14.90 -0.93 -1.03
C ASP A 66 -13.51 -1.11 -1.68
N ARG A 67 -12.45 -0.69 -0.98
CA ARG A 67 -11.07 -0.71 -1.47
C ARG A 67 -10.08 -1.02 -0.36
N VAL A 68 -8.92 -1.55 -0.72
CA VAL A 68 -7.84 -1.89 0.22
C VAL A 68 -6.57 -1.17 -0.16
N ILE A 69 -5.87 -0.61 0.84
CA ILE A 69 -4.46 -0.21 0.73
C ILE A 69 -3.64 -1.15 1.60
N PHE A 70 -2.69 -1.87 0.99
CA PHE A 70 -1.71 -2.66 1.71
C PHE A 70 -0.43 -1.86 1.89
N ALA A 71 -0.24 -1.30 3.09
CA ALA A 71 0.97 -0.58 3.51
C ALA A 71 1.67 -1.26 4.69
N ALA A 72 1.34 -2.53 4.95
CA ALA A 72 1.97 -3.33 5.98
C ALA A 72 3.37 -3.79 5.52
N GLY A 73 4.26 -3.93 6.49
CA GLY A 73 5.55 -4.59 6.33
C GLY A 73 6.06 -5.05 7.67
N SER A 74 6.84 -6.13 7.69
CA SER A 74 7.35 -6.73 8.94
C SER A 74 8.54 -6.00 9.55
N GLY A 75 9.08 -4.98 8.87
CA GLY A 75 10.35 -4.35 9.25
C GLY A 75 11.53 -5.30 9.13
N GLY A 76 11.46 -6.27 8.19
CA GLY A 76 12.53 -7.22 7.90
C GLY A 76 12.55 -8.49 8.75
N LYS A 77 11.58 -8.68 9.67
CA LYS A 77 11.60 -9.82 10.61
C LYS A 77 10.79 -11.03 10.15
N LYS A 78 9.57 -10.79 9.67
CA LYS A 78 8.57 -11.81 9.30
C LYS A 78 8.15 -11.60 7.85
N VAL A 79 9.17 -11.51 7.01
CA VAL A 79 9.05 -11.06 5.62
C VAL A 79 8.13 -11.99 4.84
N MET A 80 8.27 -13.30 5.02
CA MET A 80 7.40 -14.27 4.35
C MET A 80 5.97 -14.21 4.88
N GLU A 81 5.80 -14.20 6.20
CA GLU A 81 4.50 -14.32 6.86
C GLU A 81 3.65 -13.06 6.68
N VAL A 82 4.26 -11.87 6.71
CA VAL A 82 3.55 -10.58 6.65
C VAL A 82 3.61 -9.97 5.26
N ASP A 83 4.81 -9.76 4.72
CA ASP A 83 4.99 -9.01 3.47
C ASP A 83 4.52 -9.80 2.24
N GLN A 84 4.59 -11.14 2.29
CA GLN A 84 4.12 -12.04 1.23
C GLN A 84 2.78 -12.71 1.58
N GLU A 85 2.76 -13.67 2.51
CA GLU A 85 1.58 -14.52 2.75
C GLU A 85 0.42 -13.71 3.37
N GLY A 86 0.72 -12.79 4.28
CA GLY A 86 -0.26 -11.84 4.80
C GLY A 86 -0.90 -11.00 3.70
N ALA A 87 -0.08 -10.51 2.75
CA ALA A 87 -0.59 -9.78 1.60
C ALA A 87 -1.50 -10.64 0.72
N LYS A 88 -1.08 -11.87 0.37
CA LYS A 88 -1.87 -12.80 -0.44
C LYS A 88 -3.21 -13.14 0.20
N LYS A 89 -3.23 -13.46 1.50
CA LYS A 89 -4.48 -13.74 2.23
C LYS A 89 -5.45 -12.57 2.17
N LEU A 90 -4.95 -11.33 2.27
CA LEU A 90 -5.81 -10.15 2.15
C LEU A 90 -6.31 -9.93 0.71
N MET A 91 -5.52 -10.29 -0.30
CA MET A 91 -5.96 -10.26 -1.70
C MET A 91 -7.06 -11.29 -1.98
N ASP A 92 -6.93 -12.49 -1.43
CA ASP A 92 -7.95 -13.55 -1.53
C ASP A 92 -9.26 -13.10 -0.86
N ALA A 93 -9.17 -12.58 0.37
CA ALA A 93 -10.31 -12.00 1.07
C ALA A 93 -10.93 -10.83 0.29
N SER A 94 -10.10 -10.02 -0.38
CA SER A 94 -10.56 -8.90 -1.20
C SER A 94 -11.33 -9.39 -2.43
N LYS A 95 -10.82 -10.41 -3.11
CA LYS A 95 -11.49 -11.05 -4.25
C LYS A 95 -12.84 -11.65 -3.83
N GLU A 96 -12.85 -12.43 -2.76
CA GLU A 96 -14.05 -13.12 -2.29
C GLU A 96 -15.17 -12.15 -1.93
N LYS A 97 -14.83 -11.00 -1.31
CA LYS A 97 -15.80 -9.99 -0.89
C LYS A 97 -16.07 -8.89 -1.91
N GLY A 98 -15.50 -9.00 -3.12
CA GLY A 98 -15.77 -8.06 -4.21
C GLY A 98 -15.19 -6.66 -4.02
N VAL A 99 -14.03 -6.56 -3.35
CA VAL A 99 -13.28 -5.29 -3.25
C VAL A 99 -12.99 -4.76 -4.64
N LYS A 100 -13.33 -3.49 -4.88
CA LYS A 100 -13.25 -2.83 -6.20
C LYS A 100 -11.82 -2.58 -6.63
N LYS A 101 -10.92 -2.30 -5.68
CA LYS A 101 -9.52 -2.01 -5.97
C LYS A 101 -8.59 -2.33 -4.81
N PHE A 102 -7.45 -2.94 -5.10
CA PHE A 102 -6.37 -3.21 -4.16
C PHE A 102 -5.10 -2.42 -4.54
N VAL A 103 -4.68 -1.51 -3.68
CA VAL A 103 -3.47 -0.69 -3.89
C VAL A 103 -2.35 -1.25 -3.01
N MET A 104 -1.29 -1.72 -3.65
CA MET A 104 -0.13 -2.35 -3.00
C MET A 104 1.03 -1.37 -2.90
N LEU A 105 1.51 -1.13 -1.69
CA LEU A 105 2.83 -0.57 -1.46
C LEU A 105 3.87 -1.67 -1.62
N SER A 106 4.55 -1.70 -2.76
CA SER A 106 5.63 -2.62 -3.07
C SER A 106 7.00 -1.96 -2.86
N SER A 107 8.02 -2.32 -3.64
CA SER A 107 9.38 -1.77 -3.59
C SER A 107 10.03 -1.79 -4.96
N MET A 108 10.84 -0.77 -5.29
CA MET A 108 11.77 -0.88 -6.42
C MET A 108 12.69 -2.09 -6.21
N GLY A 109 13.04 -2.76 -7.31
CA GLY A 109 13.83 -3.99 -7.31
C GLY A 109 13.02 -5.27 -7.10
N ALA A 110 11.73 -5.18 -6.76
CA ALA A 110 10.86 -6.35 -6.63
C ALA A 110 10.64 -7.10 -7.96
N ASP A 111 10.99 -6.54 -9.12
CA ASP A 111 11.00 -7.27 -10.40
C ASP A 111 12.30 -8.04 -10.66
N ASN A 112 13.35 -7.83 -9.87
CA ASN A 112 14.62 -8.53 -10.03
C ASN A 112 15.32 -8.74 -8.67
N PRO A 113 14.70 -9.50 -7.74
CA PRO A 113 15.21 -9.67 -6.39
C PRO A 113 16.59 -10.32 -6.33
N GLU A 114 16.94 -11.14 -7.33
CA GLU A 114 18.23 -11.84 -7.41
C GLU A 114 19.44 -10.91 -7.56
N LYS A 115 19.22 -9.66 -8.00
CA LYS A 115 20.28 -8.64 -8.10
C LYS A 115 20.57 -7.91 -6.80
N ALA A 116 19.76 -8.09 -5.77
CA ALA A 116 19.98 -7.44 -4.47
C ALA A 116 20.87 -8.31 -3.59
N GLU A 117 21.81 -7.66 -2.90
CA GLU A 117 22.67 -8.31 -1.91
C GLU A 117 21.96 -8.40 -0.56
N ASP A 118 21.69 -7.26 0.09
CA ASP A 118 21.18 -7.23 1.48
C ASP A 118 19.65 -7.41 1.60
N LEU A 119 18.89 -7.06 0.56
CA LEU A 119 17.42 -7.04 0.60
C LEU A 119 16.77 -8.16 -0.22
N LYS A 120 17.55 -9.19 -0.58
CA LYS A 120 17.10 -10.26 -1.48
C LYS A 120 15.81 -10.94 -1.03
N GLU A 121 15.75 -11.36 0.23
CA GLU A 121 14.56 -12.05 0.77
C GLU A 121 13.33 -11.13 0.81
N TYR A 122 13.53 -9.88 1.22
CA TYR A 122 12.49 -8.85 1.20
C TYR A 122 11.95 -8.62 -0.20
N LEU A 123 12.82 -8.36 -1.17
CA LEU A 123 12.41 -8.11 -2.55
C LEU A 123 11.76 -9.35 -3.17
N LYS A 124 12.19 -10.55 -2.81
CA LYS A 124 11.56 -11.80 -3.25
C LYS A 124 10.14 -11.93 -2.69
N ALA A 125 9.92 -11.59 -1.43
CA ALA A 125 8.59 -11.57 -0.85
C ALA A 125 7.67 -10.53 -1.52
N LYS A 126 8.17 -9.31 -1.76
CA LYS A 126 7.45 -8.26 -2.50
C LYS A 126 7.15 -8.69 -3.94
N HIS A 127 8.10 -9.32 -4.62
CA HIS A 127 7.92 -9.91 -5.95
C HIS A 127 6.75 -10.89 -5.97
N ASN A 128 6.79 -11.88 -5.08
CA ASN A 128 5.78 -12.93 -5.01
C ASN A 128 4.40 -12.37 -4.69
N ALA A 129 4.31 -11.36 -3.82
CA ALA A 129 3.05 -10.68 -3.53
C ALA A 129 2.54 -9.87 -4.74
N ASP A 130 3.42 -9.16 -5.45
CA ASP A 130 3.07 -8.41 -6.66
C ASP A 130 2.53 -9.34 -7.76
N GLU A 131 3.24 -10.44 -8.05
CA GLU A 131 2.81 -11.40 -9.07
C GLU A 131 1.50 -12.10 -8.69
N TYR A 132 1.31 -12.41 -7.40
CA TYR A 132 0.05 -12.95 -6.92
C TYR A 132 -1.11 -11.96 -7.10
N LEU A 133 -0.90 -10.68 -6.77
CA LEU A 133 -1.92 -9.64 -6.96
C LEU A 133 -2.33 -9.51 -8.44
N LYS A 134 -1.37 -9.54 -9.36
CA LYS A 134 -1.62 -9.51 -10.81
C LYS A 134 -2.50 -10.67 -11.28
N GLN A 135 -2.33 -11.85 -10.69
CA GLN A 135 -3.07 -13.07 -11.01
C GLN A 135 -4.37 -13.23 -10.22
N SER A 136 -4.57 -12.44 -9.17
CA SER A 136 -5.72 -12.56 -8.25
C SER A 136 -7.08 -12.35 -8.93
N GLY A 137 -7.12 -11.51 -9.98
CA GLY A 137 -8.35 -11.05 -10.62
C GLY A 137 -9.01 -9.85 -9.93
N VAL A 138 -8.42 -9.33 -8.85
CA VAL A 138 -8.82 -8.06 -8.24
C VAL A 138 -8.18 -6.91 -9.05
N GLN A 139 -8.95 -5.87 -9.35
CA GLN A 139 -8.37 -4.67 -9.98
C GLN A 139 -7.33 -4.06 -9.03
N TYR A 140 -6.14 -3.72 -9.54
CA TYR A 140 -5.03 -3.33 -8.67
C TYR A 140 -4.26 -2.12 -9.14
N THR A 141 -3.46 -1.57 -8.23
CA THR A 141 -2.32 -0.69 -8.53
C THR A 141 -1.15 -1.10 -7.65
N ILE A 142 0.02 -1.34 -8.23
CA ILE A 142 1.25 -1.67 -7.49
C ILE A 142 2.22 -0.49 -7.61
N VAL A 143 2.54 0.12 -6.47
CA VAL A 143 3.46 1.26 -6.38
C VAL A 143 4.79 0.77 -5.82
N ARG A 144 5.87 0.96 -6.57
CA ARG A 144 7.23 0.55 -6.20
C ARG A 144 8.09 1.79 -5.90
N PRO A 145 8.10 2.31 -4.66
CA PRO A 145 8.97 3.43 -4.32
C PRO A 145 10.43 3.01 -4.21
N GLY A 146 11.32 3.99 -4.37
CA GLY A 146 12.72 3.88 -3.95
C GLY A 146 12.90 3.94 -2.43
N ALA A 147 14.08 4.36 -1.97
CA ALA A 147 14.40 4.45 -0.56
C ALA A 147 13.45 5.43 0.17
N LEU A 148 12.82 4.97 1.24
CA LEU A 148 11.81 5.75 1.95
C LEU A 148 12.43 6.68 2.99
N THR A 149 12.21 7.99 2.84
CA THR A 149 12.64 9.00 3.83
C THR A 149 11.48 9.44 4.72
N ASN A 150 11.80 10.15 5.81
CA ASN A 150 10.82 10.79 6.69
C ASN A 150 10.76 12.31 6.49
N ASN A 151 11.31 12.81 5.38
CA ASN A 151 11.23 14.22 5.02
C ASN A 151 9.78 14.62 4.73
N ASP A 152 9.54 15.92 4.66
CA ASP A 152 8.25 16.46 4.25
C ASP A 152 7.94 16.08 2.81
N GLY A 153 6.64 15.93 2.52
CA GLY A 153 6.17 15.66 1.16
C GLY A 153 6.32 16.90 0.28
N LYS A 154 6.73 16.70 -0.96
CA LYS A 154 6.85 17.78 -1.96
C LYS A 154 5.63 17.86 -2.86
N GLY A 155 4.73 16.88 -2.80
CA GLY A 155 3.57 16.74 -3.70
C GLY A 155 3.98 16.44 -5.15
N LYS A 156 5.25 16.11 -5.39
CA LYS A 156 5.86 15.93 -6.70
C LYS A 156 6.75 14.69 -6.73
N ILE A 157 6.70 13.97 -7.84
CA ILE A 157 7.39 12.69 -8.03
C ILE A 157 7.95 12.58 -9.45
N SER A 158 8.93 11.68 -9.61
CA SER A 158 9.25 11.02 -10.87
C SER A 158 8.49 9.69 -10.89
N LEU A 159 7.75 9.41 -11.96
CA LEU A 159 6.95 8.19 -12.11
C LEU A 159 7.17 7.61 -13.50
N GLU A 160 7.48 6.31 -13.58
CA GLU A 160 7.54 5.53 -14.83
C GLU A 160 7.23 4.06 -14.53
N ASN A 161 6.89 3.26 -15.55
CA ASN A 161 6.79 1.80 -15.38
C ASN A 161 8.11 1.20 -14.87
N LYS A 162 9.24 1.77 -15.31
CA LYS A 162 10.59 1.47 -14.83
C LYS A 162 11.46 2.73 -14.93
N LEU A 163 11.99 3.23 -13.82
CA LEU A 163 12.78 4.46 -13.78
C LEU A 163 14.25 4.26 -14.16
N ASN A 164 14.76 3.01 -14.11
CA ASN A 164 16.15 2.64 -14.43
C ASN A 164 17.22 3.44 -13.67
N LYS A 165 16.87 3.99 -12.51
CA LYS A 165 17.77 4.69 -11.59
C LYS A 165 17.37 4.37 -10.15
N GLN A 166 18.32 4.54 -9.24
CA GLN A 166 18.03 4.52 -7.81
C GLN A 166 17.70 5.93 -7.32
N GLY A 167 17.05 6.02 -6.17
CA GLY A 167 16.77 7.27 -5.52
C GLY A 167 15.91 7.07 -4.29
N GLU A 168 15.51 8.19 -3.70
CA GLU A 168 14.68 8.24 -2.52
C GLU A 168 13.35 8.94 -2.78
N ILE A 169 12.41 8.77 -1.85
CA ILE A 169 11.11 9.45 -1.86
C ILE A 169 10.57 9.54 -0.44
N SER A 170 9.87 10.64 -0.12
CA SER A 170 9.25 10.81 1.19
C SER A 170 8.09 9.84 1.38
N ARG A 171 7.91 9.30 2.59
CA ARG A 171 6.72 8.51 2.93
C ARG A 171 5.42 9.30 2.77
N SER A 172 5.48 10.63 2.83
CA SER A 172 4.34 11.52 2.59
C SER A 172 3.89 11.47 1.13
N ASP A 173 4.82 11.62 0.18
CA ASP A 173 4.52 11.54 -1.26
C ASP A 173 4.09 10.12 -1.68
N VAL A 174 4.67 9.09 -1.04
CA VAL A 174 4.20 7.70 -1.23
C VAL A 174 2.76 7.54 -0.74
N ALA A 175 2.42 8.05 0.45
CA ALA A 175 1.07 7.96 0.99
C ALA A 175 0.05 8.68 0.09
N GLU A 176 0.37 9.88 -0.39
CA GLU A 176 -0.47 10.63 -1.32
C GLU A 176 -0.65 9.89 -2.65
N THR A 177 0.42 9.31 -3.20
CA THR A 177 0.36 8.51 -4.43
C THR A 177 -0.52 7.26 -4.26
N LEU A 178 -0.42 6.56 -3.12
CA LEU A 178 -1.25 5.39 -2.81
C LEU A 178 -2.74 5.76 -2.70
N VAL A 179 -3.07 6.87 -2.04
CA VAL A 179 -4.46 7.35 -1.90
C VAL A 179 -5.01 7.83 -3.24
N ALA A 180 -4.24 8.59 -4.02
CA ALA A 180 -4.64 9.02 -5.37
C ALA A 180 -4.89 7.82 -6.31
N SER A 181 -4.14 6.72 -6.09
CA SER A 181 -4.32 5.47 -6.83
C SER A 181 -5.58 4.69 -6.44
N LEU A 182 -6.39 5.13 -5.48
CA LEU A 182 -7.68 4.47 -5.18
C LEU A 182 -8.71 4.67 -6.29
N GLU A 183 -8.63 5.75 -7.05
CA GLU A 183 -9.57 6.08 -8.12
C GLU A 183 -9.60 5.00 -9.22
N ASP A 184 -10.78 4.63 -9.73
CA ASP A 184 -10.92 3.50 -10.67
C ASP A 184 -10.18 3.72 -11.99
N ALA A 185 -10.17 4.95 -12.50
CA ALA A 185 -9.53 5.30 -13.76
C ALA A 185 -8.00 5.45 -13.64
N VAL A 186 -7.48 5.63 -12.43
CA VAL A 186 -6.05 5.94 -12.21
C VAL A 186 -5.25 4.64 -12.12
N ALA A 187 -4.20 4.49 -12.92
CA ALA A 187 -3.23 3.40 -12.81
C ALA A 187 -3.87 1.99 -12.68
N LYS A 188 -4.97 1.77 -13.42
CA LYS A 188 -5.74 0.52 -13.38
C LYS A 188 -4.91 -0.66 -13.90
N ASN A 189 -4.72 -1.66 -13.05
CA ASN A 189 -3.90 -2.85 -13.30
C ASN A 189 -2.46 -2.49 -13.72
N LYS A 190 -1.92 -1.41 -13.15
CA LYS A 190 -0.57 -0.93 -13.42
C LYS A 190 0.39 -1.26 -12.29
N THR A 191 1.65 -1.41 -12.67
CA THR A 191 2.80 -1.49 -11.77
C THR A 191 3.79 -0.42 -12.23
N PHE A 192 4.22 0.44 -11.32
CA PHE A 192 5.13 1.53 -11.66
C PHE A 192 6.05 1.86 -10.49
N GLU A 193 7.17 2.51 -10.82
CA GLU A 193 8.17 2.96 -9.88
C GLU A 193 8.03 4.46 -9.60
N ILE A 194 8.31 4.87 -8.35
CA ILE A 194 8.29 6.27 -7.96
C ILE A 194 9.54 6.67 -7.18
N LEU A 195 10.03 7.88 -7.48
CA LEU A 195 11.11 8.56 -6.79
C LEU A 195 10.71 10.03 -6.57
N GLU A 196 11.47 10.75 -5.77
CA GLU A 196 11.39 12.20 -5.74
C GLU A 196 11.58 12.79 -7.16
N GLY A 197 10.86 13.87 -7.46
CA GLY A 197 10.93 14.53 -8.76
C GLY A 197 10.12 15.80 -8.82
N GLU A 198 9.87 16.28 -10.04
CA GLU A 198 9.33 17.63 -10.28
C GLU A 198 7.90 17.65 -10.81
N THR A 199 7.28 16.49 -11.08
CA THR A 199 5.91 16.41 -11.60
C THR A 199 4.92 16.21 -10.47
N TYR A 200 3.89 17.05 -10.36
CA TYR A 200 2.83 16.87 -9.37
C TYR A 200 2.21 15.47 -9.44
N ILE A 201 1.95 14.85 -8.29
CA ILE A 201 1.51 13.45 -8.18
C ILE A 201 0.32 13.14 -9.10
N LYS A 202 -0.70 14.00 -9.10
CA LYS A 202 -1.87 13.84 -9.98
C LYS A 202 -1.49 13.81 -11.46
N ALA A 203 -0.68 14.77 -11.91
CA ALA A 203 -0.22 14.86 -13.30
C ALA A 203 0.73 13.72 -13.68
N ALA A 204 1.47 13.17 -12.73
CA ALA A 204 2.32 12.00 -12.95
C ALA A 204 1.47 10.72 -13.15
N LEU A 205 0.43 10.54 -12.34
CA LEU A 205 -0.48 9.40 -12.41
C LEU A 205 -1.36 9.38 -13.68
N GLU A 206 -1.65 10.54 -14.28
CA GLU A 206 -2.38 10.64 -15.55
C GLU A 206 -1.60 10.07 -16.75
N LYS A 207 -0.29 9.82 -16.61
CA LYS A 207 0.57 9.32 -17.69
C LYS A 207 0.61 7.80 -17.82
N ILE A 208 -0.04 7.03 -16.93
CA ILE A 208 0.10 5.56 -16.85
C ILE A 208 -1.19 4.76 -16.93
#